data_AF-A0AAP9ITV2-F1
#
_entry.id   AF-A0AAP9ITV2-F1
#
_cell.length_a   1.000
_cell.length_b   1.000
_cell.length_c   1.000
_cell.angle_alpha   90.00
_cell.angle_beta   90.00
_cell.angle_gamma   90.00
#
_symmetry.space_group_name_H-M   'P 1'
#
loop_
_entity.id
_entity.type
_entity.pdbx_description
1 polymer ?
#
loop_
_entity_poly.entity_id
_entity_poly.type
_entity_poly.pdbx_seq_one_letter_code
_entity_poly.pdbx_strand_id
1 'polypeptide(L)'
;MNRQEFCQIIADIRKQSTIKMKDICFQMGVMPTAIYRLEKGSSNFEMGNMMSYIKALQHILVIENGQHSYHTNDAQELGSILALIRKEKAISQRALAEKTGFVYSTIVKIESKKSIISIDTMLKIVDVLGYTVKIEK
;
A
#
# COMPACT_ATOMS: atom_id res chain seq x y z
N MET A 1 -10.81 -0.61 -5.04
CA MET A 1 -9.91 0.37 -5.70
C MET A 1 -8.85 -0.39 -6.48
N ASN A 2 -8.62 -0.05 -7.74
CA ASN A 2 -7.55 -0.62 -8.56
C ASN A 2 -6.26 0.23 -8.48
N ARG A 3 -5.14 -0.31 -9.00
CA ARG A 3 -3.84 0.38 -8.98
C ARG A 3 -3.86 1.76 -9.64
N GLN A 4 -4.57 1.92 -10.77
CA GLN A 4 -4.61 3.22 -11.46
C GLN A 4 -5.32 4.27 -10.61
N GLU A 5 -6.47 3.92 -10.02
CA GLU A 5 -7.19 4.79 -9.09
C GLU A 5 -6.30 5.18 -7.90
N PHE A 6 -5.61 4.22 -7.30
CA PHE A 6 -4.69 4.45 -6.19
C PHE A 6 -3.56 5.43 -6.55
N CYS A 7 -2.90 5.21 -7.70
CA CYS A 7 -1.79 6.07 -8.13
C CYS A 7 -2.28 7.48 -8.51
N GLN A 8 -3.48 7.58 -9.09
CA GLN A 8 -4.09 8.85 -9.45
C GLN A 8 -4.40 9.70 -8.21
N ILE A 9 -4.91 9.10 -7.13
CA ILE A 9 -5.15 9.79 -5.85
C ILE A 9 -3.86 10.45 -5.36
N ILE A 10 -2.75 9.71 -5.36
CA ILE A 10 -1.46 10.22 -4.88
C ILE A 10 -0.92 11.33 -5.80
N ALA A 11 -1.10 11.17 -7.11
CA ALA A 11 -0.72 12.19 -8.08
C ALA A 11 -1.49 13.50 -7.85
N ASP A 12 -2.78 13.42 -7.55
CA ASP A 12 -3.61 14.58 -7.28
C ASP A 12 -3.25 15.22 -5.94
N ILE A 13 -2.93 14.42 -4.90
CA ILE A 13 -2.37 14.91 -3.64
C ILE A 13 -1.07 15.70 -3.90
N ARG A 14 -0.14 15.18 -4.71
CA ARG A 14 1.09 15.94 -5.04
C ARG A 14 0.77 17.24 -5.76
N LYS A 15 -0.13 17.24 -6.74
CA LYS A 15 -0.49 18.45 -7.49
C LYS A 15 -1.14 19.53 -6.61
N GLN A 16 -1.88 19.11 -5.59
CA GLN A 16 -2.51 20.00 -4.60
C GLN A 16 -1.56 20.41 -3.47
N SER A 17 -0.47 19.66 -3.28
CA SER A 17 0.54 19.93 -2.27
C SER A 17 1.43 21.13 -2.64
N THR A 18 1.89 21.85 -1.63
CA THR A 18 2.89 22.92 -1.77
C THR A 18 4.33 22.39 -1.79
N ILE A 19 4.53 21.08 -1.56
CA ILE A 19 5.84 20.45 -1.49
C ILE A 19 6.44 20.34 -2.90
N LYS A 20 7.65 20.88 -3.09
CA LYS A 20 8.28 20.91 -4.41
C LYS A 20 8.79 19.53 -4.77
N MET A 21 8.74 19.19 -6.06
CA MET A 21 9.25 17.93 -6.61
C MET A 21 10.69 17.63 -6.17
N LYS A 22 11.56 18.66 -6.13
CA LYS A 22 12.95 18.51 -5.68
C LYS A 22 13.07 18.03 -4.22
N ASP A 23 12.16 18.47 -3.36
CA ASP A 23 12.19 18.16 -1.93
C ASP A 23 11.68 16.73 -1.70
N ILE A 24 10.63 16.33 -2.45
CA ILE A 24 10.15 14.94 -2.50
C ILE A 24 11.26 14.00 -2.96
N CYS A 25 11.91 14.33 -4.08
CA CYS A 25 13.01 13.54 -4.64
C CYS A 25 14.19 13.43 -3.67
N PHE A 26 14.56 14.52 -3.01
CA PHE A 26 15.60 14.55 -2.00
C PHE A 26 15.28 13.64 -0.80
N GLN A 27 14.06 13.74 -0.26
CA GLN A 27 13.63 12.92 0.88
C GLN A 27 13.58 11.42 0.52
N MET A 28 13.20 11.08 -0.71
CA MET A 28 13.15 9.70 -1.18
C MET A 28 14.49 9.16 -1.68
N GLY A 29 15.47 10.01 -1.97
CA GLY A 29 16.72 9.60 -2.61
C GLY A 29 16.54 9.11 -4.06
N VAL A 30 15.55 9.64 -4.79
CA VAL A 30 15.21 9.20 -6.16
C VAL A 30 15.15 10.37 -7.15
N MET A 31 15.24 10.05 -8.45
CA MET A 31 15.03 11.03 -9.51
C MET A 31 13.53 11.27 -9.78
N PRO A 32 13.13 12.43 -10.34
CA PRO A 32 11.72 12.72 -10.66
C PRO A 32 11.04 11.66 -11.55
N THR A 33 11.81 10.98 -12.41
CA THR A 33 11.31 9.89 -13.24
C THR A 33 10.79 8.68 -12.45
N ALA A 34 11.27 8.47 -11.22
CA ALA A 34 10.69 7.46 -10.32
C ALA A 34 9.29 7.87 -9.86
N ILE A 35 9.10 9.13 -9.47
CA ILE A 35 7.80 9.68 -9.06
C ILE A 35 6.79 9.56 -10.19
N TYR A 36 7.14 10.02 -11.40
CA TYR A 36 6.22 9.93 -12.55
C TYR A 36 5.85 8.49 -12.91
N ARG A 37 6.75 7.51 -12.68
CA ARG A 37 6.44 6.09 -12.88
C ARG A 37 5.45 5.57 -11.83
N LEU A 38 5.61 5.97 -10.58
CA LEU A 38 4.67 5.64 -9.50
C LEU A 38 3.29 6.25 -9.80
N GLU A 39 3.22 7.55 -10.12
CA GLU A 39 1.97 8.25 -10.44
C GLU A 39 1.26 7.67 -11.66
N LYS A 40 2.01 7.25 -12.68
CA LYS A 40 1.43 6.63 -13.88
C LYS A 40 0.77 5.28 -13.59
N GLY A 41 1.28 4.52 -12.61
CA GLY A 41 0.70 3.24 -12.20
C GLY A 41 0.62 2.16 -13.30
N SER A 42 1.34 2.32 -14.42
CA SER A 42 1.18 1.45 -15.61
C SER A 42 1.67 0.02 -15.39
N SER A 43 2.64 -0.18 -14.49
CA SER A 43 3.14 -1.49 -14.09
C SER A 43 2.95 -1.71 -12.60
N ASN A 44 2.94 -2.98 -12.18
CA ASN A 44 3.00 -3.31 -10.76
C ASN A 44 4.34 -2.81 -10.17
N PHE A 45 4.36 -2.53 -8.87
CA PHE A 45 5.55 -2.04 -8.16
C PHE A 45 5.48 -2.41 -6.68
N GLU A 46 6.63 -2.38 -6.03
CA GLU A 46 6.79 -2.64 -4.61
C GLU A 46 6.31 -1.44 -3.77
N MET A 47 5.60 -1.73 -2.67
CA MET A 47 5.04 -0.71 -1.80
C MET A 47 6.09 0.13 -1.06
N GLY A 48 7.35 -0.32 -0.97
CA GLY A 48 8.43 0.42 -0.28
C GLY A 48 8.58 1.86 -0.78
N ASN A 49 8.80 2.02 -2.10
CA ASN A 49 8.93 3.35 -2.72
C ASN A 49 7.64 4.17 -2.60
N MET A 50 6.48 3.51 -2.67
CA MET A 50 5.20 4.18 -2.55
C MET A 50 4.96 4.71 -1.13
N MET A 51 5.35 3.96 -0.09
CA MET A 51 5.28 4.42 1.29
C MET A 51 6.22 5.60 1.54
N SER A 52 7.45 5.54 1.04
CA SER A 52 8.38 6.68 1.10
C SER A 52 7.79 7.92 0.41
N TYR A 53 7.08 7.74 -0.70
CA TYR A 53 6.44 8.82 -1.42
C TYR A 53 5.26 9.44 -0.66
N ILE A 54 4.35 8.62 -0.15
CA ILE A 54 3.23 9.05 0.71
C ILE A 54 3.76 9.83 1.92
N LYS A 55 4.83 9.33 2.56
CA LYS A 55 5.51 10.00 3.68
C LYS A 55 6.15 11.34 3.26
N ALA A 56 6.76 11.40 2.08
CA ALA A 56 7.33 12.64 1.54
C ALA A 56 6.27 13.69 1.19
N LEU A 57 5.05 13.25 0.90
CA LEU A 57 3.89 14.13 0.74
C LEU A 57 3.26 14.55 2.07
N GLN A 58 3.79 14.10 3.21
CA GLN A 58 3.21 14.31 4.55
C GLN A 58 1.80 13.73 4.66
N HIS A 59 1.63 12.51 4.15
CA HIS A 59 0.39 11.75 4.25
C HIS A 59 0.68 10.35 4.84
N ILE A 60 -0.38 9.61 5.13
CA ILE A 60 -0.35 8.24 5.64
C ILE A 60 -1.30 7.35 4.82
N LEU A 61 -0.91 6.07 4.66
CA LEU A 61 -1.80 5.06 4.09
C LEU A 61 -2.78 4.60 5.17
N VAL A 62 -4.06 4.66 4.86
CA VAL A 62 -5.14 4.18 5.74
C VAL A 62 -5.80 2.97 5.10
N ILE A 63 -5.88 1.87 5.86
CA ILE A 63 -6.68 0.69 5.53
C ILE A 63 -7.85 0.68 6.49
N GLU A 64 -9.07 0.84 5.98
CA GLU A 64 -10.24 0.98 6.84
C GLU A 64 -11.47 0.22 6.34
N ASN A 65 -12.36 -0.07 7.28
CA ASN A 65 -13.75 -0.38 7.03
C ASN A 65 -14.60 0.44 8.01
N GLY A 66 -15.94 0.31 7.96
CA GLY A 66 -16.82 1.10 8.84
C GLY A 66 -16.65 0.90 10.35
N GLN A 67 -15.72 0.04 10.81
CA GLN A 67 -15.49 -0.28 12.22
C GLN A 67 -14.04 -0.03 12.67
N HIS A 68 -13.06 -0.31 11.83
CA HIS A 68 -11.64 -0.26 12.17
C HIS A 68 -10.85 0.51 11.11
N SER A 69 -9.85 1.28 11.54
CA SER A 69 -8.90 1.94 10.66
C SER A 69 -7.46 1.67 11.12
N TYR A 70 -6.58 1.37 10.17
CA TYR A 70 -5.16 1.12 10.40
C TYR A 70 -4.35 2.07 9.55
N HIS A 71 -3.34 2.67 10.17
CA HIS A 71 -2.59 3.79 9.62
C HIS A 71 -1.12 3.39 9.57
N THR A 72 -0.49 3.49 8.40
CA THR A 72 0.95 3.23 8.29
C THR A 72 1.60 4.02 7.15
N ASN A 73 2.86 4.38 7.35
CA ASN A 73 3.74 4.88 6.30
C ASN A 73 4.99 4.00 6.16
N ASP A 74 4.94 2.78 6.69
CA ASP A 74 6.01 1.80 6.64
C ASP A 74 5.55 0.52 5.93
N ALA A 75 6.25 0.18 4.84
CA ALA A 75 5.98 -1.02 4.09
C ALA A 75 6.23 -2.31 4.90
N GLN A 76 7.06 -2.26 5.96
CA GLN A 76 7.28 -3.40 6.85
C GLN A 76 6.12 -3.64 7.81
N GLU A 77 5.34 -2.62 8.13
CA GLU A 77 4.16 -2.74 9.00
C GLU A 77 2.95 -3.29 8.23
N LEU A 78 2.87 -3.05 6.92
CA LEU A 78 1.79 -3.56 6.06
C LEU A 78 1.52 -5.05 6.29
N GLY A 79 2.56 -5.89 6.27
CA GLY A 79 2.39 -7.33 6.46
C GLY A 79 1.76 -7.68 7.81
N SER A 80 2.13 -6.95 8.86
CA SER A 80 1.57 -7.12 10.20
C SER A 80 0.13 -6.61 10.31
N ILE A 81 -0.20 -5.49 9.68
CA ILE A 81 -1.57 -4.94 9.62
C ILE A 81 -2.49 -5.92 8.89
N LEU A 82 -2.08 -6.42 7.71
CA LEU A 82 -2.87 -7.40 6.96
C LEU A 82 -3.09 -8.69 7.76
N ALA A 83 -2.07 -9.15 8.50
CA ALA A 83 -2.19 -10.30 9.39
C ALA A 83 -3.17 -10.05 10.55
N LEU A 84 -3.15 -8.85 11.13
CA LEU A 84 -4.05 -8.45 12.21
C LEU A 84 -5.50 -8.43 11.72
N ILE A 85 -5.77 -7.72 10.62
CA ILE A 85 -7.11 -7.68 9.99
C ILE A 85 -7.62 -9.08 9.70
N ARG A 86 -6.79 -9.95 9.11
CA ARG A 86 -7.16 -11.33 8.82
C ARG A 86 -7.59 -12.09 10.08
N LYS A 87 -6.83 -11.95 11.18
CA LYS A 87 -7.11 -12.61 12.45
C LYS A 87 -8.39 -12.11 13.09
N GLU A 88 -8.64 -10.80 13.05
CA GLU A 88 -9.89 -10.21 13.57
C GLU A 88 -11.13 -10.73 12.83
N LYS A 89 -11.01 -11.01 11.52
CA LYS A 89 -12.06 -11.66 10.73
C LYS A 89 -12.13 -13.18 10.90
N ALA A 90 -11.31 -13.77 11.78
CA ALA A 90 -11.18 -15.21 11.98
C ALA A 90 -10.88 -16.01 10.68
N ILE A 91 -10.21 -15.39 9.71
CA ILE A 91 -9.84 -16.03 8.45
C ILE A 91 -8.48 -16.72 8.63
N SER A 92 -8.33 -17.98 8.20
CA SER A 92 -7.01 -18.62 8.21
C SER A 92 -6.11 -18.12 7.06
N GLN A 93 -4.79 -18.25 7.20
CA GLN A 93 -3.87 -17.93 6.10
C GLN A 93 -4.16 -18.75 4.82
N ARG A 94 -4.62 -20.01 4.96
CA ARG A 94 -5.03 -20.86 3.82
C ARG A 94 -6.29 -20.33 3.15
N ALA A 95 -7.30 -19.98 3.94
CA ALA A 95 -8.53 -19.40 3.42
C ALA A 95 -8.27 -18.04 2.73
N LEU A 96 -7.37 -17.22 3.27
CA LEU A 96 -6.96 -15.98 2.60
C LEU A 96 -6.25 -16.27 1.26
N ALA A 97 -5.35 -17.25 1.23
CA ALA A 97 -4.66 -17.67 0.02
C ALA A 97 -5.64 -18.12 -1.07
N GLU A 98 -6.61 -18.96 -0.72
CA GLU A 98 -7.67 -19.42 -1.63
C GLU A 98 -8.50 -18.24 -2.17
N LYS A 99 -8.99 -17.36 -1.29
CA LYS A 99 -9.80 -16.20 -1.70
C LYS A 99 -9.03 -15.20 -2.56
N THR A 100 -7.73 -15.04 -2.32
CA THR A 100 -6.86 -14.16 -3.11
C THR A 100 -6.29 -14.85 -4.35
N GLY A 101 -6.44 -16.17 -4.50
CA GLY A 101 -5.76 -16.95 -5.54
C GLY A 101 -4.23 -16.94 -5.43
N PHE A 102 -3.69 -16.60 -4.26
CA PHE A 102 -2.26 -16.69 -4.00
C PHE A 102 -1.91 -18.06 -3.42
N VAL A 103 -0.65 -18.47 -3.58
CA VAL A 103 -0.15 -19.67 -2.90
C VAL A 103 -0.03 -19.38 -1.40
N TYR A 104 -0.36 -20.36 -0.55
CA TYR A 104 -0.28 -20.26 0.90
C TYR A 104 1.06 -19.69 1.40
N SER A 105 2.18 -20.13 0.81
CA SER A 105 3.52 -19.66 1.16
C SER A 105 3.73 -18.16 0.92
N THR A 106 3.05 -17.56 -0.07
CA THR A 106 3.07 -16.12 -0.32
C THR A 106 2.43 -15.36 0.85
N ILE A 107 1.26 -15.80 1.32
CA ILE A 107 0.60 -15.19 2.49
C ILE A 107 1.49 -15.28 3.72
N VAL A 108 2.07 -16.45 3.99
CA VAL A 108 2.98 -16.65 5.13
C VAL A 108 4.19 -15.70 5.06
N LYS A 109 4.81 -15.55 3.89
CA LYS A 109 5.98 -14.67 3.70
C LYS A 109 5.62 -13.19 3.87
N ILE A 110 4.46 -12.77 3.36
CA ILE A 110 3.93 -11.41 3.55
C ILE A 110 3.74 -11.12 5.03
N GLU A 111 3.00 -11.96 5.76
CA GLU A 111 2.70 -11.74 7.17
C GLU A 111 3.93 -11.83 8.09
N SER A 112 4.96 -12.60 7.67
CA SER A 112 6.23 -12.71 8.39
C SER A 112 7.29 -11.68 7.97
N LYS A 113 6.94 -10.69 7.14
CA LYS A 113 7.84 -9.64 6.62
C LYS A 113 9.02 -10.20 5.80
N LYS A 114 8.91 -11.43 5.30
CA LYS A 114 9.92 -12.11 4.48
C LYS A 114 9.72 -11.90 2.98
N SER A 115 8.69 -11.16 2.58
CA SER A 115 8.43 -10.77 1.20
C SER A 115 8.16 -9.28 1.11
N ILE A 116 8.66 -8.66 0.06
CA ILE A 116 8.23 -7.33 -0.34
C ILE A 116 6.81 -7.44 -0.89
N ILE A 117 5.94 -6.51 -0.51
CA ILE A 117 4.53 -6.48 -0.90
C ILE A 117 4.39 -5.57 -2.12
N SER A 118 3.79 -6.07 -3.19
CA SER A 118 3.45 -5.26 -4.36
C SER A 118 2.11 -4.52 -4.17
N ILE A 119 1.89 -3.44 -4.90
CA ILE A 119 0.62 -2.69 -4.86
C ILE A 119 -0.58 -3.57 -5.23
N ASP A 120 -0.47 -4.37 -6.30
CA ASP A 120 -1.57 -5.25 -6.73
C ASP A 120 -1.85 -6.33 -5.66
N THR A 121 -0.81 -6.85 -5.01
CA THR A 121 -0.94 -7.79 -3.89
C THR A 121 -1.64 -7.14 -2.70
N MET A 122 -1.21 -5.94 -2.30
CA MET A 122 -1.79 -5.21 -1.18
C MET A 122 -3.27 -4.93 -1.43
N LEU A 123 -3.61 -4.33 -2.58
CA LEU A 123 -5.00 -4.01 -2.94
C LEU A 123 -5.89 -5.26 -2.96
N LYS A 124 -5.41 -6.37 -3.52
CA LYS A 124 -6.18 -7.62 -3.58
C LYS A 124 -6.44 -8.22 -2.19
N ILE A 125 -5.45 -8.22 -1.30
CA ILE A 125 -5.63 -8.72 0.06
C ILE A 125 -6.62 -7.84 0.82
N VAL A 126 -6.45 -6.51 0.75
CA VAL A 126 -7.34 -5.54 1.40
C VAL A 126 -8.79 -5.71 0.94
N ASP A 127 -9.00 -5.84 -0.37
CA ASP A 127 -10.31 -6.06 -0.98
C ASP A 127 -10.96 -7.38 -0.52
N VAL A 128 -10.22 -8.49 -0.54
CA VAL A 128 -10.70 -9.80 -0.05
C VAL A 128 -11.03 -9.78 1.44
N LEU A 129 -10.30 -8.98 2.23
CA LEU A 129 -10.59 -8.79 3.65
C LEU A 129 -11.77 -7.83 3.88
N GLY A 130 -12.34 -7.20 2.84
CA GLY A 130 -13.47 -6.29 2.93
C GLY A 130 -13.10 -4.95 3.56
N TYR A 131 -11.89 -4.48 3.27
CA TYR A 131 -11.39 -3.16 3.65
C TYR A 131 -11.17 -2.31 2.40
N THR A 132 -11.05 -1.01 2.59
CA THR A 132 -10.72 -0.05 1.55
C THR A 132 -9.42 0.67 1.90
N VAL A 133 -8.79 1.26 0.89
CA VAL A 133 -7.55 2.03 1.05
C VAL A 133 -7.84 3.50 0.83
N LYS A 134 -7.29 4.35 1.69
CA LYS A 134 -7.31 5.81 1.57
C LYS A 134 -5.91 6.38 1.84
N ILE A 135 -5.72 7.63 1.44
CA ILE A 135 -4.54 8.42 1.77
C ILE A 135 -5.04 9.63 2.56
N GLU A 136 -4.57 9.77 3.80
CA GLU A 136 -4.97 10.84 4.71
C GLU A 136 -3.75 11.68 5.11
N LYS A 137 -3.99 12.90 5.58
CA LYS A 137 -2.94 13.83 5.98
C LYS A 137 -2.52 13.63 7.42
#